data_AF-A0A3G4VN24-F1
#
_entry.id   AF-A0A3G4VN24-F1
#
_cell.length_a   1.000
_cell.length_b   1.000
_cell.length_c   1.000
_cell.angle_alpha   90.00
_cell.angle_beta   90.00
_cell.angle_gamma   90.00
#
_symmetry.space_group_name_H-M   'P 1'
#
loop_
_entity.id
_entity.type
_entity.pdbx_description
1 polymer ?
#
loop_
_entity_poly.entity_id
_entity_poly.type
_entity_poly.pdbx_seq_one_letter_code
_entity_poly.pdbx_strand_id
1 'polypeptide(L)'
;MRRGPKDRASASMRLLTPYDPDARTGIKRDTLWDGYKVHLTESCGEDAPNLVTNVATTVATVADSAMNEEIHTSLAARGCLPAEHWVDAGYPTAAHILAARTGHGIALHGPLAGNTSSQAKGAFGLDAFTIDWERRHVSCPSGVTATDWYPRTDSKGLPVIRVRFPASRCGNCPDLRSCVSSATGRRRELMLRQQQAEHDTIRTVRAEQQTDAWKERYKIRAGVEGTISQAVGRCGLRRSRYRGLTKTSLQHQLTAAAINLARIDAHLTDTPRAPTRTSHFAALCPAELTLDGAQQGPN
;
A
#
# COMPACT_ATOMS: atom_id res chain seq x y z
N MET A 1 12.65 26.51 -26.95
CA MET A 1 11.56 26.87 -26.01
C MET A 1 11.36 25.71 -25.02
N ARG A 2 11.79 25.84 -23.75
CA ARG A 2 11.59 24.76 -22.74
C ARG A 2 10.18 24.90 -22.14
N ARG A 3 9.34 23.88 -22.27
CA ARG A 3 7.99 23.86 -21.66
C ARG A 3 8.09 23.93 -20.13
N GLY A 4 7.20 24.73 -19.52
CA GLY A 4 7.06 24.83 -18.07
C GLY A 4 6.62 23.49 -17.45
N PRO A 5 6.83 23.26 -16.14
CA PRO A 5 6.53 21.98 -15.50
C PRO A 5 5.10 21.47 -15.68
N LYS A 6 4.12 22.38 -15.73
CA LYS A 6 2.69 22.05 -15.93
C LYS A 6 2.32 21.74 -17.39
N ASP A 7 3.15 22.16 -18.35
CA ASP A 7 2.92 21.99 -19.79
C ASP A 7 3.70 20.80 -20.38
N ARG A 8 4.40 20.06 -19.51
CA ARG A 8 5.09 18.81 -19.86
C ARG A 8 4.10 17.66 -19.82
N ALA A 9 4.26 16.71 -20.74
CA ALA A 9 3.57 15.43 -20.66
C ALA A 9 3.84 14.79 -19.29
N SER A 10 2.85 14.07 -18.76
CA SER A 10 2.98 13.37 -17.49
C SER A 10 4.17 12.41 -17.52
N ALA A 11 4.70 12.07 -16.34
CA ALA A 11 5.86 11.18 -16.22
C ALA A 11 5.65 9.82 -16.92
N SER A 12 4.40 9.34 -17.01
CA SER A 12 4.03 8.10 -17.71
C SER A 12 4.13 8.20 -19.24
N MET A 13 3.98 9.40 -19.80
CA MET A 13 4.02 9.66 -21.25
C MET A 13 5.35 10.25 -21.71
N ARG A 14 6.11 10.86 -20.81
CA ARG A 14 7.35 11.55 -21.13
C ARG A 14 8.48 10.57 -21.42
N LEU A 15 9.02 10.64 -22.63
CA LEU A 15 10.28 9.98 -22.97
C LEU A 15 11.45 10.69 -22.28
N LEU A 16 12.31 9.91 -21.62
CA LEU A 16 13.51 10.42 -20.96
C LEU A 16 14.69 10.49 -21.92
N THR A 17 14.84 9.46 -22.74
CA THR A 17 15.93 9.31 -23.70
C THR A 17 15.41 8.58 -24.94
N PRO A 18 15.83 8.96 -26.15
CA PRO A 18 15.47 8.23 -27.36
C PRO A 18 16.06 6.82 -27.40
N TYR A 19 17.10 6.54 -26.60
CA TYR A 19 17.79 5.25 -26.60
C TYR A 19 17.14 4.20 -25.69
N ASP A 20 16.26 4.62 -24.79
CA ASP A 20 15.49 3.73 -23.91
C ASP A 20 14.05 4.27 -23.80
N PRO A 21 13.19 3.95 -24.79
CA PRO A 21 11.85 4.52 -24.89
C PRO A 21 10.88 4.01 -23.83
N ASP A 22 11.23 2.95 -23.09
CA ASP A 22 10.40 2.37 -22.03
C ASP A 22 10.70 2.98 -20.66
N ALA A 23 11.91 3.52 -20.45
CA ALA A 23 12.31 4.11 -19.18
C ALA A 23 11.40 5.28 -18.78
N ARG A 24 10.99 5.31 -17.50
CA ARG A 24 10.15 6.38 -16.93
C ARG A 24 10.77 6.92 -15.65
N THR A 25 10.44 8.16 -15.30
CA THR A 25 10.84 8.73 -14.01
C THR A 25 9.89 8.23 -12.93
N GLY A 26 10.44 7.56 -11.92
CA GLY A 26 9.76 7.19 -10.69
C GLY A 26 10.11 8.14 -9.55
N ILE A 27 9.17 8.31 -8.62
CA ILE A 27 9.39 9.04 -7.37
C ILE A 27 8.85 8.17 -6.22
N LYS A 28 9.65 8.00 -5.18
CA LYS A 28 9.27 7.33 -3.93
C LYS A 28 9.87 8.12 -2.79
N ARG A 29 9.02 8.83 -2.05
CA ARG A 29 9.44 9.83 -1.04
C ARG A 29 10.40 10.83 -1.71
N ASP A 30 11.58 11.04 -1.13
CA ASP A 30 12.60 11.96 -1.65
C ASP A 30 13.52 11.34 -2.71
N THR A 31 13.30 10.06 -3.05
CA THR A 31 14.09 9.37 -4.08
C THR A 31 13.42 9.49 -5.43
N LEU A 32 14.11 10.14 -6.36
CA LEU A 32 13.78 10.18 -7.78
C LEU A 32 14.74 9.27 -8.54
N TRP A 33 14.23 8.46 -9.46
CA TRP A 33 15.06 7.64 -10.35
C TRP A 33 14.46 7.56 -11.75
N ASP A 34 15.32 7.33 -12.73
CA ASP A 34 14.94 7.10 -14.10
C ASP A 34 15.18 5.62 -14.45
N GLY A 35 14.14 4.96 -14.97
CA GLY A 35 14.23 3.56 -15.39
C GLY A 35 12.97 2.77 -15.06
N TYR A 36 13.18 1.69 -14.30
CA TYR A 36 12.19 0.65 -14.06
C TYR A 36 11.97 0.43 -12.57
N LYS A 37 10.95 -0.36 -12.23
CA LYS A 37 10.66 -0.80 -10.88
C LYS A 37 10.59 -2.33 -10.87
N VAL A 38 11.06 -2.92 -9.78
CA VAL A 38 11.00 -4.37 -9.55
C VAL A 38 10.17 -4.65 -8.31
N HIS A 39 9.33 -5.66 -8.40
CA HIS A 39 8.50 -6.20 -7.33
C HIS A 39 8.98 -7.62 -7.06
N LEU A 40 9.32 -7.92 -5.80
CA LEU A 40 9.80 -9.22 -5.38
C LEU A 40 8.81 -9.80 -4.36
N THR A 41 8.46 -11.06 -4.53
CA THR A 41 7.75 -11.87 -3.53
C THR A 41 8.68 -13.00 -3.12
N GLU A 42 8.74 -13.27 -1.83
CA GLU A 42 9.49 -14.39 -1.28
C GLU A 42 8.63 -15.22 -0.35
N SER A 43 8.99 -16.49 -0.19
CA SER A 43 8.48 -17.32 0.91
C SER A 43 9.08 -16.86 2.23
N CYS A 44 8.32 -16.90 3.31
CA CYS A 44 8.80 -16.63 4.65
C CYS A 44 8.39 -17.79 5.56
N GLY A 45 9.36 -18.65 5.91
CA GLY A 45 9.18 -19.74 6.87
C GLY A 45 10.44 -19.84 7.72
N GLU A 46 10.29 -20.16 9.01
CA GLU A 46 11.41 -20.20 9.97
C GLU A 46 12.50 -21.18 9.52
N ASP A 47 12.08 -22.36 9.04
CA ASP A 47 12.99 -23.43 8.61
C ASP A 47 13.22 -23.50 7.10
N ALA A 48 12.69 -22.56 6.32
CA ALA A 48 12.76 -22.58 4.86
C ALA A 48 13.71 -21.50 4.33
N PRO A 49 14.48 -21.71 3.25
CA PRO A 49 15.54 -20.80 2.76
C PRO A 49 15.08 -19.41 2.27
N ASN A 50 13.82 -19.02 2.48
CA ASN A 50 13.20 -17.79 1.98
C ASN A 50 13.44 -17.60 0.47
N LEU A 51 12.89 -18.45 -0.38
CA LEU A 51 13.11 -18.33 -1.82
C LEU A 51 12.27 -17.18 -2.40
N VAL A 52 12.84 -16.45 -3.35
CA VAL A 52 12.09 -15.52 -4.21
C VAL A 52 11.16 -16.36 -5.08
N THR A 53 9.87 -16.20 -4.87
CA THR A 53 8.79 -16.94 -5.56
C THR A 53 8.14 -16.12 -6.66
N ASN A 54 8.33 -14.79 -6.73
CA ASN A 54 7.87 -14.00 -7.87
C ASN A 54 8.76 -12.79 -8.11
N VAL A 55 8.94 -12.45 -9.39
CA VAL A 55 9.63 -11.24 -9.85
C VAL A 55 8.77 -10.59 -10.92
N ALA A 56 8.34 -9.35 -10.68
CA ALA A 56 7.68 -8.54 -11.70
C ALA A 56 8.49 -7.26 -11.94
N THR A 57 8.64 -6.89 -13.21
CA THR A 57 9.34 -5.67 -13.62
C THR A 57 8.39 -4.78 -14.38
N THR A 58 8.30 -3.52 -13.97
CA THR A 58 7.42 -2.53 -14.60
C THR A 58 8.20 -1.28 -14.95
N VAL A 59 7.60 -0.42 -15.76
CA VAL A 59 8.05 0.98 -15.84
C VAL A 59 7.86 1.65 -14.48
N ALA A 60 8.71 2.65 -14.18
CA ALA A 60 8.78 3.24 -12.84
C ALA A 60 7.48 3.92 -12.36
N THR A 61 6.60 4.29 -13.29
CA THR A 61 5.34 4.99 -13.02
C THR A 61 4.19 4.09 -12.60
N VAL A 62 4.31 2.76 -12.74
CA VAL A 62 3.27 1.83 -12.27
C VAL A 62 3.19 1.92 -10.75
N ALA A 63 1.98 2.12 -10.22
CA ALA A 63 1.73 2.17 -8.79
C ALA A 63 1.83 0.76 -8.18
N ASP A 64 2.41 0.66 -6.99
CA ASP A 64 2.60 -0.63 -6.30
C ASP A 64 1.26 -1.36 -6.10
N SER A 65 0.18 -0.60 -5.85
CA SER A 65 -1.17 -1.12 -5.68
C SER A 65 -1.73 -1.84 -6.92
N ALA A 66 -1.28 -1.48 -8.12
CA ALA A 66 -1.71 -2.11 -9.36
C ALA A 66 -1.10 -3.52 -9.55
N MET A 67 -0.12 -3.90 -8.73
CA MET A 67 0.62 -5.15 -8.92
C MET A 67 0.07 -6.33 -8.12
N ASN A 68 -0.90 -6.15 -7.23
CA ASN A 68 -1.41 -7.26 -6.41
C ASN A 68 -1.96 -8.40 -7.27
N GLU A 69 -2.91 -8.08 -8.17
CA GLU A 69 -3.57 -9.06 -9.03
C GLU A 69 -2.59 -9.71 -10.03
N GLU A 70 -1.69 -8.91 -10.62
CA GLU A 70 -0.63 -9.40 -11.52
C GLU A 70 0.30 -10.39 -10.80
N ILE A 71 0.73 -10.07 -9.58
CA ILE A 71 1.59 -10.93 -8.76
C ILE A 71 0.84 -12.22 -8.39
N HIS A 72 -0.41 -12.13 -7.94
CA HIS A 72 -1.21 -13.29 -7.57
C HIS A 72 -1.50 -14.20 -8.77
N THR A 73 -1.81 -13.63 -9.94
CA THR A 73 -1.99 -14.38 -11.19
C THR A 73 -0.71 -15.10 -11.60
N SER A 74 0.45 -14.43 -11.52
CA SER A 74 1.75 -15.05 -11.80
C SER A 74 2.08 -16.19 -10.82
N LEU A 75 1.75 -16.04 -9.54
CA LEU A 75 1.93 -17.09 -8.53
C LEU A 75 0.99 -18.28 -8.79
N ALA A 76 -0.27 -18.02 -9.17
CA ALA A 76 -1.25 -19.04 -9.54
C ALA A 76 -0.77 -19.89 -10.71
N ALA A 77 -0.30 -19.25 -11.79
CA ALA A 77 0.18 -19.92 -12.99
C ALA A 77 1.34 -20.88 -12.72
N ARG A 78 2.07 -20.70 -11.61
CA ARG A 78 3.24 -21.51 -11.24
C ARG A 78 2.96 -22.44 -10.05
N GLY A 79 1.71 -22.51 -9.58
CA GLY A 79 1.33 -23.32 -8.42
C GLY A 79 2.00 -22.86 -7.12
N CYS A 80 2.33 -21.58 -7.00
CA CYS A 80 3.06 -21.00 -5.87
C CYS A 80 2.21 -20.02 -5.06
N LEU A 81 0.88 -20.15 -5.08
CA LEU A 81 0.00 -19.28 -4.28
C LEU A 81 0.26 -19.50 -2.79
N PRO A 82 0.55 -18.43 -2.02
CA PRO A 82 0.64 -18.56 -0.58
C PRO A 82 -0.75 -18.51 0.07
N ALA A 83 -0.91 -19.14 1.23
CA ALA A 83 -2.12 -18.95 2.02
C ALA A 83 -2.27 -17.49 2.50
N GLU A 84 -1.15 -16.86 2.86
CA GLU A 84 -1.07 -15.47 3.30
C GLU A 84 -0.03 -14.69 2.49
N HIS A 85 -0.35 -13.46 2.10
CA HIS A 85 0.61 -12.57 1.43
C HIS A 85 0.74 -11.26 2.20
N TRP A 86 1.91 -11.01 2.77
CA TRP A 86 2.23 -9.83 3.55
C TRP A 86 2.91 -8.76 2.69
N VAL A 87 2.28 -7.60 2.53
CA VAL A 87 2.70 -6.55 1.60
C VAL A 87 2.90 -5.19 2.28
N ASP A 88 3.66 -4.32 1.60
CA ASP A 88 3.86 -2.93 2.02
C ASP A 88 2.57 -2.10 1.96
N ALA A 89 2.49 -1.01 2.74
CA ALA A 89 1.36 -0.08 2.78
C ALA A 89 0.93 0.50 1.42
N GLY A 90 1.82 0.48 0.42
CA GLY A 90 1.55 0.94 -0.93
C GLY A 90 0.78 -0.06 -1.81
N TYR A 91 0.64 -1.31 -1.38
CA TYR A 91 0.01 -2.37 -2.16
C TYR A 91 -1.49 -2.52 -1.87
N PRO A 92 -1.94 -2.77 -0.62
CA PRO A 92 -3.30 -3.23 -0.41
C PRO A 92 -4.31 -2.07 -0.41
N THR A 93 -5.46 -2.34 -1.01
CA THR A 93 -6.70 -1.60 -0.80
C THR A 93 -7.76 -2.59 -0.35
N ALA A 94 -8.90 -2.12 0.16
CA ALA A 94 -10.01 -3.00 0.53
C ALA A 94 -10.47 -3.88 -0.65
N ALA A 95 -10.56 -3.29 -1.84
CA ALA A 95 -10.87 -4.01 -3.07
C ALA A 95 -9.82 -5.09 -3.38
N HIS A 96 -8.51 -4.80 -3.22
CA HIS A 96 -7.46 -5.81 -3.43
C HIS A 96 -7.53 -6.95 -2.43
N ILE A 97 -7.86 -6.68 -1.17
CA ILE A 97 -8.00 -7.72 -0.13
C ILE A 97 -9.16 -8.67 -0.47
N LEU A 98 -10.30 -8.11 -0.87
CA LEU A 98 -11.46 -8.90 -1.29
C LEU A 98 -11.18 -9.69 -2.58
N ALA A 99 -10.54 -9.06 -3.58
CA ALA A 99 -10.18 -9.70 -4.83
C ALA A 99 -9.20 -10.85 -4.62
N ALA A 100 -8.16 -10.66 -3.79
CA ALA A 100 -7.19 -11.71 -3.46
C ALA A 100 -7.86 -12.92 -2.79
N ARG A 101 -8.79 -12.66 -1.86
CA ARG A 101 -9.53 -13.72 -1.17
C ARG A 101 -10.48 -14.48 -2.11
N THR A 102 -11.25 -13.77 -2.92
CA THR A 102 -12.29 -14.36 -3.77
C THR A 102 -11.73 -14.98 -5.06
N GLY A 103 -10.73 -14.36 -5.68
CA GLY A 103 -10.15 -14.82 -6.94
C GLY A 103 -9.02 -15.85 -6.77
N HIS A 104 -8.27 -15.79 -5.66
CA HIS A 104 -7.08 -16.62 -5.47
C HIS A 104 -7.03 -17.38 -4.13
N GLY A 105 -8.00 -17.18 -3.23
CA GLY A 105 -7.98 -17.79 -1.90
C GLY A 105 -6.86 -17.27 -0.99
N ILE A 106 -6.29 -16.10 -1.30
CA ILE A 106 -5.16 -15.51 -0.55
C ILE A 106 -5.67 -14.57 0.53
N ALA A 107 -5.17 -14.73 1.75
CA ALA A 107 -5.27 -13.71 2.78
C ALA A 107 -4.21 -12.61 2.56
N LEU A 108 -4.60 -11.53 1.88
CA LEU A 108 -3.73 -10.37 1.66
C LEU A 108 -3.67 -9.48 2.89
N HIS A 109 -2.50 -9.33 3.48
CA HIS A 109 -2.25 -8.53 4.68
C HIS A 109 -1.30 -7.37 4.39
N GLY A 110 -1.61 -6.20 4.92
CA GLY A 110 -0.72 -5.04 4.90
C GLY A 110 -1.42 -3.80 5.43
N PRO A 111 -0.66 -2.74 5.79
CA PRO A 111 -1.22 -1.49 6.26
C PRO A 111 -2.13 -0.90 5.19
N LEU A 112 -3.35 -0.51 5.56
CA LEU A 112 -4.18 0.28 4.67
C LEU A 112 -3.74 1.74 4.81
N ALA A 113 -3.64 2.45 3.69
CA ALA A 113 -3.34 3.88 3.73
C ALA A 113 -4.29 4.59 4.71
N GLY A 114 -3.69 5.32 5.66
CA GLY A 114 -4.43 6.06 6.67
C GLY A 114 -5.39 7.06 6.03
N ASN A 115 -6.53 7.31 6.67
CA ASN A 115 -7.44 8.36 6.23
C ASN A 115 -6.82 9.72 6.61
N THR A 116 -6.14 10.36 5.67
CA THR A 116 -5.46 11.65 5.88
C THR A 116 -6.39 12.85 5.73
N SER A 117 -7.70 12.63 5.50
CA SER A 117 -8.65 13.73 5.41
C SER A 117 -8.72 14.49 6.74
N SER A 118 -8.86 15.82 6.67
CA SER A 118 -9.04 16.67 7.86
C SER A 118 -10.24 16.24 8.70
N GLN A 119 -11.26 15.65 8.06
CA GLN A 119 -12.46 15.11 8.70
C GLN A 119 -12.19 13.83 9.50
N ALA A 120 -11.20 13.03 9.14
CA ALA A 120 -10.82 11.83 9.88
C ALA A 120 -10.00 12.12 11.14
N LYS A 121 -9.37 13.29 11.20
CA LYS A 121 -8.64 13.77 12.39
C LYS A 121 -9.53 14.51 13.40
N GLY A 122 -10.75 14.87 13.00
CA GLY A 122 -11.72 15.55 13.87
C GLY A 122 -12.57 14.58 14.70
N ALA A 123 -13.36 15.13 15.61
CA ALA A 123 -14.25 14.35 16.49
C ALA A 123 -15.30 13.50 15.74
N PHE A 124 -15.64 13.87 14.50
CA PHE A 124 -16.64 13.20 13.68
C PHE A 124 -16.00 12.53 12.45
N GLY A 125 -15.23 11.48 12.71
CA GLY A 125 -14.74 10.55 11.69
C GLY A 125 -15.88 9.73 11.06
N LEU A 126 -15.58 8.92 10.04
CA LEU A 126 -16.59 8.08 9.38
C LEU A 126 -17.22 7.07 10.35
N ASP A 127 -16.44 6.54 11.30
CA ASP A 127 -16.87 5.54 12.28
C ASP A 127 -17.93 6.07 13.26
N ALA A 128 -18.11 7.39 13.35
CA ALA A 128 -19.18 8.01 14.14
C ALA A 128 -20.56 7.95 13.45
N PHE A 129 -20.62 7.59 12.16
CA PHE A 129 -21.86 7.55 11.39
C PHE A 129 -22.36 6.12 11.24
N THR A 130 -23.67 5.93 11.37
CA THR A 130 -24.31 4.64 11.14
C THR A 130 -24.79 4.57 9.70
N ILE A 131 -24.32 3.57 8.95
CA ILE A 131 -24.63 3.39 7.53
C ILE A 131 -25.59 2.21 7.39
N ASP A 132 -26.79 2.47 6.90
CA ASP A 132 -27.77 1.47 6.51
C ASP A 132 -27.69 1.29 4.98
N TRP A 133 -27.00 0.23 4.56
CA TRP A 133 -26.77 -0.08 3.13
C TRP A 133 -28.03 -0.54 2.42
N GLU A 134 -28.95 -1.22 3.12
CA GLU A 134 -30.19 -1.75 2.55
C GLU A 134 -31.14 -0.61 2.19
N ARG A 135 -31.31 0.34 3.11
CA ARG A 135 -32.15 1.53 2.89
C ARG A 135 -31.41 2.68 2.23
N ARG A 136 -30.09 2.57 2.04
CA ARG A 136 -29.20 3.62 1.51
C ARG A 136 -29.29 4.91 2.31
N HIS A 137 -29.29 4.78 3.63
CA HIS A 137 -29.38 5.88 4.57
C HIS A 137 -28.11 5.98 5.41
N VAL A 138 -27.76 7.20 5.82
CA VAL A 138 -26.69 7.41 6.81
C VAL A 138 -27.18 8.32 7.92
N SER A 139 -27.02 7.88 9.15
CA SER A 139 -27.39 8.63 10.35
C SER A 139 -26.15 9.18 11.05
N CYS A 140 -26.19 10.45 11.46
CA CYS A 140 -25.12 11.07 12.25
C CYS A 140 -25.36 10.88 13.76
N PRO A 141 -24.34 11.10 14.62
CA PRO A 141 -24.48 11.03 16.08
C PRO A 141 -25.58 11.92 16.66
N SER A 142 -25.86 13.06 16.02
CA SER A 142 -26.91 14.00 16.43
C SER A 142 -28.32 13.56 15.97
N GLY A 143 -28.47 12.36 15.41
CA GLY A 143 -29.76 11.76 15.03
C GLY A 143 -30.33 12.20 13.67
N VAL A 144 -29.62 13.04 12.91
CA VAL A 144 -30.06 13.42 11.55
C VAL A 144 -29.72 12.31 10.57
N THR A 145 -30.68 11.95 9.72
CA THR A 145 -30.49 10.95 8.66
C THR A 145 -30.42 11.61 7.28
N ALA A 146 -29.41 11.22 6.50
CA ALA A 146 -29.22 11.61 5.11
C ALA A 146 -29.71 10.49 4.18
N THR A 147 -30.52 10.87 3.20
CA THR A 147 -31.05 9.98 2.15
C THR A 147 -30.54 10.34 0.76
N ASP A 148 -29.86 11.49 0.62
CA ASP A 148 -29.21 11.93 -0.62
C ASP A 148 -27.93 11.11 -0.84
N TRP A 149 -28.13 9.92 -1.41
CA TRP A 149 -27.16 8.85 -1.63
C TRP A 149 -27.06 8.57 -3.12
N TYR A 150 -25.88 8.82 -3.71
CA TYR A 150 -25.70 8.62 -5.15
C TYR A 150 -24.29 8.13 -5.50
N PRO A 151 -24.16 7.29 -6.54
CA PRO A 151 -22.86 6.86 -7.03
C PRO A 151 -22.11 8.03 -7.66
N ARG A 152 -20.81 8.03 -7.48
CA ARG A 152 -19.88 8.98 -8.09
C ARG A 152 -18.55 8.28 -8.32
N THR A 153 -17.68 8.94 -9.07
CA THR A 153 -16.28 8.54 -9.20
C THR A 153 -15.42 9.53 -8.40
N ASP A 154 -14.45 9.02 -7.66
CA ASP A 154 -13.47 9.87 -6.98
C ASP A 154 -12.44 10.45 -7.97
N SER A 155 -11.51 11.28 -7.48
CA SER A 155 -10.48 11.89 -8.31
C SER A 155 -9.50 10.89 -8.93
N LYS A 156 -9.52 9.63 -8.49
CA LYS A 156 -8.68 8.53 -8.98
C LYS A 156 -9.42 7.58 -9.91
N GLY A 157 -10.67 7.87 -10.27
CA GLY A 157 -11.46 7.00 -11.13
C GLY A 157 -12.17 5.86 -10.40
N LEU A 158 -12.09 5.80 -9.06
CA LEU A 158 -12.71 4.71 -8.29
C LEU A 158 -14.17 5.01 -8.00
N PRO A 159 -15.06 4.00 -8.10
CA PRO A 159 -16.45 4.18 -7.78
C PRO A 159 -16.62 4.34 -6.26
N VAL A 160 -17.36 5.38 -5.89
CA VAL A 160 -17.67 5.76 -4.53
C VAL A 160 -19.13 6.15 -4.44
N ILE A 161 -19.67 6.16 -3.24
CA ILE A 161 -21.00 6.68 -2.97
C ILE A 161 -20.82 7.98 -2.22
N ARG A 162 -21.48 9.04 -2.70
CA ARG A 162 -21.52 10.31 -1.99
C ARG A 162 -22.84 10.42 -1.26
N VAL A 163 -22.75 10.71 0.04
CA VAL A 163 -23.92 10.96 0.89
C VAL A 163 -23.88 12.39 1.38
N ARG A 164 -24.96 13.15 1.17
CA ARG A 164 -25.05 14.55 1.58
C ARG A 164 -26.09 14.74 2.66
N PHE A 165 -25.70 15.35 3.77
CA PHE A 165 -26.64 15.73 4.81
C PHE A 165 -27.41 17.00 4.42
N PRO A 166 -28.69 17.13 4.82
CA PRO A 166 -29.48 18.30 4.51
C PRO A 166 -28.91 19.55 5.18
N ALA A 167 -28.60 20.58 4.39
CA ALA A 167 -27.99 21.83 4.88
C ALA A 167 -28.90 22.56 5.88
N SER A 168 -30.22 22.42 5.78
CA SER A 168 -31.17 23.00 6.74
C SER A 168 -31.04 22.40 8.15
N ARG A 169 -30.67 21.12 8.26
CA ARG A 169 -30.43 20.46 9.54
C ARG A 169 -29.01 20.69 10.03
N CYS A 170 -28.02 20.58 9.14
CA CYS A 170 -26.62 20.83 9.51
C CYS A 170 -26.35 22.30 9.88
N GLY A 171 -27.00 23.26 9.24
CA GLY A 171 -26.79 24.69 9.49
C GLY A 171 -27.14 25.12 10.91
N ASN A 172 -28.13 24.45 11.52
CA ASN A 172 -28.56 24.69 12.90
C ASN A 172 -27.90 23.75 13.91
N CYS A 173 -26.97 22.90 13.48
CA CYS A 173 -26.31 21.92 14.34
C CYS A 173 -25.21 22.62 15.16
N PRO A 174 -25.20 22.48 16.51
CA PRO A 174 -24.16 23.06 17.35
C PRO A 174 -22.76 22.51 17.01
N ASP A 175 -22.69 21.26 16.55
CA ASP A 175 -21.43 20.57 16.21
C ASP A 175 -20.94 20.84 14.79
N LEU A 176 -21.58 21.73 14.02
CA LEU A 176 -21.26 21.95 12.60
C LEU A 176 -19.77 22.22 12.36
N ARG A 177 -19.14 23.03 13.21
CA ARG A 177 -17.73 23.42 13.08
C ARG A 177 -16.75 22.32 13.46
N SER A 178 -17.15 21.42 14.34
CA SER A 178 -16.39 20.20 14.67
C SER A 178 -16.61 19.10 13.63
N CYS A 179 -17.76 19.10 12.96
CA CYS A 179 -18.18 18.08 11.99
C CYS A 179 -17.76 18.42 10.54
N VAL A 180 -17.61 19.68 10.17
CA VAL A 180 -17.24 20.10 8.79
C VAL A 180 -15.95 20.90 8.83
N SER A 181 -14.91 20.40 8.16
CA SER A 181 -13.58 21.02 8.17
C SER A 181 -13.46 22.31 7.34
N SER A 182 -14.40 22.58 6.44
CA SER A 182 -14.42 23.82 5.65
C SER A 182 -15.12 24.96 6.41
N ALA A 183 -14.46 26.11 6.51
CA ALA A 183 -15.01 27.31 7.14
C ALA A 183 -16.30 27.81 6.47
N THR A 184 -16.47 27.58 5.17
CA THR A 184 -17.70 27.93 4.42
C THR A 184 -18.67 26.76 4.27
N GLY A 185 -18.32 25.58 4.80
CA GLY A 185 -19.13 24.38 4.71
C GLY A 185 -20.44 24.51 5.50
N ARG A 186 -21.56 24.35 4.80
CA ARG A 186 -22.91 24.43 5.39
C ARG A 186 -23.54 23.07 5.69
N ARG A 187 -22.87 21.99 5.31
CA ARG A 187 -23.34 20.62 5.52
C ARG A 187 -22.20 19.62 5.56
N ARG A 188 -22.47 18.47 6.19
CA ARG A 188 -21.61 17.29 6.10
C ARG A 188 -21.85 16.55 4.79
N GLU A 189 -20.77 16.11 4.17
CA GLU A 189 -20.81 15.18 3.05
C GLU A 189 -19.85 14.03 3.36
N LEU A 190 -20.28 12.80 3.10
CA LEU A 190 -19.50 11.59 3.29
C LEU A 190 -19.23 10.94 1.94
N MET A 191 -18.09 10.27 1.86
CA MET A 191 -17.70 9.44 0.73
C MET A 191 -17.53 8.01 1.25
N LEU A 192 -18.42 7.12 0.81
CA LEU A 192 -18.40 5.71 1.14
C LEU A 192 -17.82 4.92 -0.05
N ARG A 193 -17.29 3.73 0.22
CA ARG A 193 -16.98 2.77 -0.85
C ARG A 193 -18.27 2.24 -1.46
N GLN A 194 -18.22 1.79 -2.71
CA GLN A 194 -19.44 1.35 -3.40
C GLN A 194 -19.98 0.04 -2.79
N GLN A 195 -19.08 -0.85 -2.38
CA GLN A 195 -19.44 -2.14 -1.80
C GLN A 195 -19.36 -2.09 -0.27
N GLN A 196 -20.39 -2.59 0.40
CA GLN A 196 -20.41 -2.74 1.87
C GLN A 196 -19.21 -3.58 2.35
N ALA A 197 -18.91 -4.69 1.66
CA ALA A 197 -17.80 -5.57 2.01
C ALA A 197 -16.45 -4.84 2.07
N GLU A 198 -16.21 -3.85 1.20
CA GLU A 198 -14.98 -3.04 1.25
C GLU A 198 -14.94 -2.17 2.51
N HIS A 199 -16.07 -1.57 2.88
CA HIS A 199 -16.16 -0.74 4.09
C HIS A 199 -15.90 -1.57 5.35
N ASP A 200 -16.52 -2.75 5.45
CA ASP A 200 -16.34 -3.64 6.60
C ASP A 200 -14.89 -4.17 6.65
N THR A 201 -14.31 -4.50 5.49
CA THR A 201 -12.89 -4.87 5.38
C THR A 201 -11.97 -3.77 5.89
N ILE A 202 -12.22 -2.50 5.56
CA ILE A 202 -11.42 -1.36 6.06
C ILE A 202 -11.47 -1.29 7.58
N ARG A 203 -12.66 -1.43 8.18
CA ARG A 203 -12.83 -1.35 9.64
C ARG A 203 -12.11 -2.50 10.34
N THR A 204 -12.32 -3.73 9.88
CA THR A 204 -11.66 -4.92 10.44
C THR A 204 -10.15 -4.80 10.35
N VAL A 205 -9.61 -4.51 9.17
CA VAL A 205 -8.16 -4.43 8.95
C VAL A 205 -7.52 -3.30 9.77
N ARG A 206 -8.20 -2.17 9.94
CA ARG A 206 -7.72 -1.08 10.81
C ARG A 206 -7.72 -1.47 12.28
N ALA A 207 -8.75 -2.18 12.75
CA ALA A 207 -8.82 -2.66 14.12
C ALA A 207 -7.71 -3.68 14.40
N GLU A 208 -7.52 -4.64 13.48
CA GLU A 208 -6.43 -5.63 13.55
C GLU A 208 -5.05 -4.94 13.60
N GLN A 209 -4.81 -3.94 12.75
CA GLN A 209 -3.55 -3.19 12.71
C GLN A 209 -3.17 -2.52 14.03
N GLN A 210 -4.13 -2.21 14.90
CA GLN A 210 -3.83 -1.63 16.22
C GLN A 210 -3.38 -2.68 17.24
N THR A 211 -3.69 -3.96 17.01
CA THR A 211 -3.33 -5.05 17.93
C THR A 211 -1.83 -5.35 17.88
N ASP A 212 -1.25 -5.68 19.03
CA ASP A 212 0.18 -6.01 19.11
C ASP A 212 0.50 -7.33 18.41
N ALA A 213 -0.44 -8.28 18.41
CA ALA A 213 -0.32 -9.52 17.64
C ALA A 213 -0.15 -9.24 16.14
N TRP A 214 -0.91 -8.29 15.57
CA TRP A 214 -0.76 -7.92 14.17
C TRP A 214 0.58 -7.23 13.92
N LYS A 215 0.99 -6.30 14.79
CA LYS A 215 2.28 -5.60 14.68
C LYS A 215 3.45 -6.57 14.73
N GLU A 216 3.39 -7.59 15.60
CA GLU A 216 4.40 -8.64 15.70
C GLU A 216 4.48 -9.45 14.42
N ARG A 217 3.35 -9.96 13.92
CA ARG A 217 3.31 -10.69 12.65
C ARG A 217 3.78 -9.84 11.48
N TYR A 218 3.46 -8.55 11.48
CA TYR A 218 3.89 -7.62 10.44
C TYR A 218 5.42 -7.42 10.41
N LYS A 219 6.18 -7.81 11.45
CA LYS A 219 7.65 -7.78 11.38
C LYS A 219 8.23 -8.70 10.30
N ILE A 220 7.48 -9.70 9.83
CA ILE A 220 7.87 -10.59 8.72
C ILE A 220 8.29 -9.83 7.45
N ARG A 221 7.76 -8.60 7.29
CA ARG A 221 8.07 -7.67 6.20
C ARG A 221 9.54 -7.24 6.16
N ALA A 222 10.29 -7.38 7.25
CA ALA A 222 11.73 -7.13 7.25
C ALA A 222 12.50 -8.12 6.34
N GLY A 223 11.95 -9.32 6.09
CA GLY A 223 12.57 -10.32 5.21
C GLY A 223 12.82 -9.79 3.80
N VAL A 224 11.78 -9.22 3.17
CA VAL A 224 11.89 -8.72 1.78
C VAL A 224 12.82 -7.51 1.68
N GLU A 225 12.98 -6.72 2.74
CA GLU A 225 14.00 -5.65 2.79
C GLU A 225 15.42 -6.25 2.78
N GLY A 226 15.64 -7.35 3.49
CA GLY A 226 16.87 -8.14 3.41
C GLY A 226 17.14 -8.66 2.00
N THR A 227 16.10 -9.10 1.29
CA THR A 227 16.18 -9.56 -0.11
C THR A 227 16.54 -8.45 -1.06
N ILE A 228 15.91 -7.29 -0.92
CA ILE A 228 16.27 -6.09 -1.70
C ILE A 228 17.72 -5.71 -1.40
N SER A 229 18.14 -5.73 -0.12
CA SER A 229 19.53 -5.44 0.26
C SER A 229 20.53 -6.42 -0.37
N GLN A 230 20.23 -7.73 -0.33
CA GLN A 230 21.05 -8.76 -0.97
C GLN A 230 21.14 -8.55 -2.49
N ALA A 231 20.02 -8.28 -3.16
CA ALA A 231 19.98 -8.03 -4.59
C ALA A 231 20.77 -6.77 -4.98
N VAL A 232 20.67 -5.70 -4.17
CA VAL A 232 21.42 -4.46 -4.40
C VAL A 232 22.91 -4.67 -4.18
N GLY A 233 23.30 -5.28 -3.04
CA GLY A 233 24.69 -5.42 -2.63
C GLY A 233 25.48 -6.46 -3.41
N ARG A 234 24.87 -7.61 -3.76
CA ARG A 234 25.55 -8.71 -4.46
C ARG A 234 25.33 -8.69 -5.98
N CYS A 235 24.19 -8.20 -6.45
CA CYS A 235 23.81 -8.31 -7.87
C CYS A 235 23.70 -6.94 -8.59
N GLY A 236 23.80 -5.83 -7.86
CA GLY A 236 23.72 -4.49 -8.45
C GLY A 236 22.32 -4.12 -8.95
N LEU A 237 21.26 -4.59 -8.26
CA LEU A 237 19.85 -4.44 -8.68
C LEU A 237 19.44 -3.01 -9.06
N ARG A 238 20.08 -1.97 -8.49
CA ARG A 238 19.76 -0.56 -8.79
C ARG A 238 20.17 -0.10 -10.19
N ARG A 239 20.94 -0.89 -10.93
CA ARG A 239 21.45 -0.52 -12.26
C ARG A 239 20.99 -1.53 -13.30
N SER A 240 20.16 -1.08 -14.24
CA SER A 240 19.90 -1.87 -15.44
C SER A 240 21.13 -1.84 -16.35
N ARG A 241 21.64 -3.03 -16.71
CA ARG A 241 22.75 -3.20 -17.67
C ARG A 241 22.26 -3.13 -19.10
N TYR A 242 20.97 -3.36 -19.30
CA TYR A 242 20.32 -3.38 -20.60
C TYR A 242 19.28 -2.26 -20.70
N ARG A 243 18.90 -1.93 -21.94
CA ARG A 243 17.83 -0.96 -22.23
C ARG A 243 16.56 -1.70 -22.64
N GLY A 244 15.41 -1.11 -22.34
CA GLY A 244 14.10 -1.70 -22.59
C GLY A 244 13.59 -2.59 -21.45
N LEU A 245 12.27 -2.64 -21.33
CA LEU A 245 11.58 -3.32 -20.24
C LEU A 245 11.88 -4.83 -20.22
N THR A 246 11.83 -5.49 -21.37
CA THR A 246 12.01 -6.94 -21.49
C THR A 246 13.40 -7.39 -21.04
N LYS A 247 14.46 -6.70 -21.48
CA LYS A 247 15.84 -7.05 -21.09
C LYS A 247 16.10 -6.76 -19.62
N THR A 248 15.53 -5.67 -19.10
CA THR A 248 15.60 -5.36 -17.67
C THR A 248 14.86 -6.41 -16.84
N SER A 249 13.69 -6.87 -17.31
CA SER A 249 12.95 -7.97 -16.67
C SER A 249 13.77 -9.25 -16.59
N LEU A 250 14.44 -9.63 -17.69
CA LEU A 250 15.35 -10.78 -17.69
C LEU A 250 16.47 -10.63 -16.65
N GLN A 251 17.10 -9.44 -16.57
CA GLN A 251 18.12 -9.18 -15.55
C GLN A 251 17.58 -9.36 -14.12
N HIS A 252 16.37 -8.88 -13.84
CA HIS A 252 15.76 -9.05 -12.51
C HIS A 252 15.45 -10.52 -12.20
N GLN A 253 14.98 -11.29 -13.19
CA GLN A 253 14.76 -12.73 -13.03
C GLN A 253 16.07 -13.48 -12.74
N LEU A 254 17.14 -13.19 -13.49
CA LEU A 254 18.47 -13.78 -13.24
C LEU A 254 19.01 -13.39 -11.86
N THR A 255 18.74 -12.16 -11.41
CA THR A 255 19.11 -11.70 -10.06
C THR A 255 18.40 -12.52 -8.98
N ALA A 256 17.09 -12.75 -9.12
CA ALA A 256 16.35 -13.59 -8.19
C ALA A 256 16.82 -15.06 -8.22
N ALA A 257 17.12 -15.61 -9.40
CA ALA A 257 17.67 -16.96 -9.52
C ALA A 257 19.02 -17.08 -8.79
N ALA A 258 19.92 -16.11 -8.95
CA ALA A 258 21.20 -16.08 -8.25
C ALA A 258 21.02 -16.00 -6.72
N ILE A 259 20.06 -15.20 -6.24
CA ILE A 259 19.71 -15.12 -4.82
C ILE A 259 19.19 -16.47 -4.31
N ASN A 260 18.29 -17.12 -5.05
CA ASN A 260 17.73 -18.42 -4.69
C ASN A 260 18.83 -19.48 -4.60
N LEU A 261 19.74 -19.56 -5.58
CA LEU A 261 20.87 -20.49 -5.54
C LEU A 261 21.75 -20.28 -4.30
N ALA A 262 22.09 -19.03 -3.99
CA ALA A 262 22.87 -18.72 -2.79
C ALA A 262 22.14 -19.06 -1.48
N ARG A 263 20.82 -18.92 -1.44
CA ARG A 263 20.00 -19.26 -0.26
C ARG A 263 19.82 -20.76 -0.09
N ILE A 264 19.66 -21.51 -1.19
CA ILE A 264 19.61 -22.97 -1.19
C ILE A 264 20.94 -23.53 -0.71
N ASP A 265 22.07 -23.06 -1.26
CA ASP A 265 23.41 -23.47 -0.83
C ASP A 265 23.65 -23.21 0.66
N ALA A 266 23.32 -22.00 1.13
CA ALA A 266 23.45 -21.67 2.56
C ALA A 266 22.58 -22.56 3.45
N HIS A 267 21.38 -22.93 3.00
CA HIS A 267 20.49 -23.81 3.76
C HIS A 267 20.97 -25.27 3.77
N LEU A 268 21.49 -25.78 2.65
CA LEU A 268 22.02 -27.14 2.55
C LEU A 268 23.35 -27.32 3.31
N THR A 269 24.07 -26.23 3.59
CA THR A 269 25.36 -26.23 4.29
C THR A 269 25.27 -25.72 5.73
N ASP A 270 24.06 -25.50 6.26
CA ASP A 270 23.81 -24.91 7.58
C ASP A 270 24.53 -23.58 7.82
N THR A 271 24.80 -22.84 6.73
CA THR A 271 25.42 -21.52 6.82
C THR A 271 24.40 -20.55 7.43
N PRO A 272 24.72 -19.92 8.59
CA PRO A 272 23.78 -19.05 9.27
C PRO A 272 23.44 -17.83 8.42
N ARG A 273 22.18 -17.39 8.51
CA ARG A 273 21.73 -16.19 7.84
C ARG A 273 22.39 -14.97 8.45
N ALA A 274 22.70 -13.99 7.61
CA ALA A 274 23.19 -12.71 8.08
C ALA A 274 22.13 -12.09 9.02
N PRO A 275 22.48 -11.74 10.26
CA PRO A 275 21.53 -11.10 11.17
C PRO A 275 21.12 -9.74 10.64
N THR A 276 19.92 -9.30 11.02
CA THR A 276 19.48 -7.92 10.77
C THR A 276 20.52 -6.97 11.34
N ARG A 277 21.12 -6.13 10.48
CA ARG A 277 22.13 -5.17 10.92
C ARG A 277 21.49 -4.14 11.87
N THR A 278 21.85 -4.21 13.14
CA THR A 278 21.58 -3.14 14.11
C THR A 278 22.52 -1.98 13.81
N SER A 279 21.98 -0.77 13.60
CA SER A 279 22.82 0.42 13.47
C SER A 279 23.47 0.74 14.82
N HIS A 280 24.62 1.42 14.83
CA HIS A 280 25.24 1.87 16.09
C HIS A 280 24.28 2.73 16.92
N PHE A 281 23.41 3.51 16.27
CA PHE A 281 22.40 4.31 16.94
C PHE A 281 21.31 3.45 17.60
N ALA A 282 20.82 2.41 16.91
CA ALA A 282 19.86 1.47 17.48
C ALA A 282 20.46 0.63 18.63
N ALA A 283 21.75 0.31 18.55
CA ALA A 283 22.48 -0.38 19.63
C ALA A 283 22.68 0.50 20.88
N LEU A 284 22.57 1.83 20.75
CA LEU A 284 22.64 2.79 21.85
C LEU A 284 21.26 3.10 22.47
N CYS A 285 20.15 2.56 21.93
CA CYS A 285 18.84 2.71 22.56
C CYS A 285 18.81 1.96 23.90
N PRO A 286 18.55 2.63 25.03
CA PRO A 286 18.39 1.97 26.33
C PRO A 286 17.23 0.97 26.29
N ALA A 287 17.38 -0.18 26.96
CA ALA A 287 16.33 -1.21 27.03
C ALA A 287 14.99 -0.69 27.59
N GLU A 288 15.03 0.38 28.38
CA GLU A 288 13.89 1.07 29.00
C GLU A 288 13.09 1.97 28.03
N LEU A 289 13.56 2.15 26.78
CA LEU A 289 12.88 2.92 25.73
C LEU A 289 12.31 2.01 24.62
N THR A 290 11.89 0.79 24.99
CA THR A 290 10.87 0.10 24.20
C THR A 290 9.58 0.91 24.31
N LEU A 291 9.39 1.82 23.36
CA LEU A 291 8.29 2.79 23.32
C LEU A 291 6.93 2.06 23.28
N ASP A 292 6.39 1.77 24.46
CA ASP A 292 4.96 1.81 24.70
C ASP A 292 4.47 3.22 24.34
N GLY A 293 3.60 3.29 23.33
CA GLY A 293 2.85 4.50 23.01
C GLY A 293 3.65 5.64 22.38
N ALA A 294 3.78 5.62 21.05
CA ALA A 294 4.03 6.84 20.30
C ALA A 294 2.78 7.76 20.35
N GLN A 295 2.60 8.48 21.46
CA GLN A 295 1.82 9.71 21.48
C GLN A 295 2.49 10.72 20.54
N GLN A 296 1.81 11.05 19.45
CA GLN A 296 2.17 12.17 18.58
C GLN A 296 1.86 13.48 19.31
N GLY A 297 2.89 14.16 19.78
CA GLY A 297 2.87 15.60 20.08
C GLY A 297 3.11 16.43 18.82
N PRO A 298 2.62 17.68 18.75
CA PRO A 298 2.36 18.38 17.50
C PRO A 298 3.59 19.10 16.95
N ASN A 299 3.75 19.06 15.62
CA ASN A 299 4.19 20.16 14.75
C ASN A 299 3.76 19.89 13.30
#